data_AF-A0A0L6UJ72-F1
#
_entry.id   AF-A0A0L6UJ72-F1
#
_cell.length_a   1.000
_cell.length_b   1.000
_cell.length_c   1.000
_cell.angle_alpha   90.00
_cell.angle_beta   90.00
_cell.angle_gamma   90.00
#
_symmetry.space_group_name_H-M   'P 1'
#
loop_
_entity.id
_entity.type
_entity.pdbx_description
1 polymer ?
#
loop_
_entity_poly.entity_id
_entity_poly.type
_entity_poly.pdbx_seq_one_letter_code
_entity_poly.pdbx_strand_id
1 'polypeptide(L)'
;MDETAVPDDWLDDSLQTQTQQGHRQISEVEYSRLAEQFHTTGYREGIHRGKDQAIQEGFNHGFAAGAQRGKRLGVLRGRAAAALKILLQQTEEDARVDRVRKLIRCLNQYGTTPNHTSQPNTLEDLTSRMNRLMASSNPNHSQPPRELHGEQDDQILDRCQFELGAILASMDICLPTI
;
A
#
# COMPACT_ATOMS: atom_id res chain seq x y z
N MET A 1 -44.10 -16.93 83.36
CA MET A 1 -43.92 -17.68 82.11
C MET A 1 -43.17 -16.77 81.18
N ASP A 2 -42.03 -17.30 80.76
CA ASP A 2 -40.98 -16.75 79.93
C ASP A 2 -41.48 -16.55 78.49
N GLU A 3 -41.12 -15.44 77.85
CA GLU A 3 -41.00 -15.37 76.39
C GLU A 3 -39.94 -14.32 76.03
N THR A 4 -38.69 -14.79 76.17
CA THR A 4 -37.47 -14.37 75.46
C THR A 4 -37.67 -13.28 74.40
N ALA A 5 -37.37 -12.04 74.78
CA ALA A 5 -36.97 -11.02 73.82
C ALA A 5 -35.64 -11.45 73.20
N VAL A 6 -35.68 -11.90 71.96
CA VAL A 6 -34.50 -12.19 71.14
C VAL A 6 -33.91 -10.85 70.70
N PRO A 7 -32.72 -10.43 71.15
CA PRO A 7 -32.00 -9.33 70.54
C PRO A 7 -31.01 -9.93 69.56
N ASP A 8 -31.47 -10.28 68.36
CA ASP A 8 -30.62 -10.82 67.29
C ASP A 8 -30.69 -9.89 66.07
N ASP A 9 -30.05 -8.74 66.22
CA ASP A 9 -29.85 -7.75 65.13
C ASP A 9 -28.45 -7.13 65.21
N TRP A 10 -27.49 -7.88 65.76
CA TRP A 10 -26.13 -7.39 66.08
C TRP A 10 -25.05 -7.93 65.15
N LEU A 11 -25.40 -8.72 64.13
CA LEU A 11 -24.41 -9.38 63.26
C LEU A 11 -24.50 -9.05 61.76
N ASP A 12 -25.42 -8.19 61.32
CA ASP A 12 -25.66 -8.01 59.87
C ASP A 12 -25.00 -6.74 59.27
N ASP A 13 -25.04 -5.59 59.95
CA ASP A 13 -24.55 -4.31 59.36
C ASP A 13 -23.01 -4.22 59.22
N SER A 14 -22.26 -4.82 60.15
CA SER A 14 -20.79 -4.83 60.09
C SER A 14 -20.25 -5.77 59.01
N LEU A 15 -20.93 -6.90 58.76
CA LEU A 15 -20.59 -7.82 57.68
C LEU A 15 -21.03 -7.28 56.32
N GLN A 16 -22.17 -6.59 56.23
CA GLN A 16 -22.64 -5.91 55.03
C GLN A 16 -21.74 -4.74 54.63
N THR A 17 -21.33 -3.89 55.57
CA THR A 17 -20.40 -2.78 55.27
C THR A 17 -19.02 -3.29 54.88
N GLN A 18 -18.50 -4.35 55.53
CA GLN A 18 -17.22 -4.96 55.18
C GLN A 18 -17.26 -5.68 53.82
N THR A 19 -18.36 -6.39 53.51
CA THR A 19 -18.55 -6.98 52.17
C THR A 19 -18.76 -5.91 51.11
N GLN A 20 -19.51 -4.84 51.36
CA GLN A 20 -19.74 -3.76 50.39
C GLN A 20 -18.47 -2.95 50.13
N GLN A 21 -17.64 -2.71 51.15
CA GLN A 21 -16.30 -2.13 51.00
C GLN A 21 -15.37 -3.06 50.21
N GLY A 22 -15.38 -4.37 50.51
CA GLY A 22 -14.64 -5.37 49.75
C GLY A 22 -15.05 -5.42 48.27
N HIS A 23 -16.35 -5.40 47.97
CA HIS A 23 -16.86 -5.35 46.60
C HIS A 23 -16.44 -4.07 45.87
N ARG A 24 -16.40 -2.93 46.55
CA ARG A 24 -15.95 -1.65 45.99
C ARG A 24 -14.45 -1.68 45.66
N GLN A 25 -13.63 -2.20 46.57
CA GLN A 25 -12.19 -2.37 46.36
C GLN A 25 -11.88 -3.36 45.23
N ILE A 26 -12.58 -4.51 45.20
CA ILE A 26 -12.47 -5.49 44.11
C ILE A 26 -12.86 -4.82 42.78
N SER A 27 -13.96 -4.05 42.76
CA SER A 27 -14.39 -3.33 41.54
C SER A 27 -13.37 -2.30 41.07
N GLU A 28 -12.72 -1.55 41.97
CA GLU A 28 -11.70 -0.56 41.62
C GLU A 28 -10.41 -1.21 41.09
N VAL A 29 -10.02 -2.34 41.66
CA VAL A 29 -8.87 -3.13 41.21
C VAL A 29 -9.14 -3.73 39.83
N GLU A 30 -10.30 -4.36 39.64
CA GLU A 30 -10.69 -4.92 38.34
C GLU A 30 -10.84 -3.82 37.27
N TYR A 31 -11.38 -2.65 37.64
CA TYR A 31 -11.45 -1.49 36.74
C TYR A 31 -10.06 -1.00 36.33
N SER A 32 -9.13 -0.89 37.28
CA SER A 32 -7.76 -0.46 37.02
C SER A 32 -7.02 -1.44 36.11
N ARG A 33 -7.18 -2.74 36.36
CA ARG A 33 -6.63 -3.81 35.54
C ARG A 33 -7.19 -3.77 34.12
N LEU A 34 -8.50 -3.58 33.99
CA LEU A 34 -9.16 -3.47 32.69
C LEU A 34 -8.70 -2.22 31.93
N ALA A 35 -8.53 -1.09 32.62
CA ALA A 35 -8.00 0.14 32.03
C ALA A 35 -6.56 -0.04 31.52
N GLU A 36 -5.69 -0.70 32.28
CA GLU A 36 -4.32 -1.01 31.85
C GLU A 36 -4.29 -1.93 30.62
N GLN A 37 -5.18 -2.93 30.59
CA GLN A 37 -5.36 -3.80 29.42
C GLN A 37 -5.82 -3.02 28.20
N PHE A 38 -6.79 -2.11 28.35
CA PHE A 38 -7.25 -1.25 27.24
C PHE A 38 -6.15 -0.30 26.75
N HIS A 39 -5.36 0.29 27.64
CA HIS A 39 -4.22 1.14 27.26
C HIS A 39 -3.16 0.35 26.50
N THR A 40 -2.76 -0.80 27.02
CA THR A 40 -1.74 -1.66 26.40
C THR A 40 -2.20 -2.16 25.04
N THR A 41 -3.45 -2.63 24.96
CA THR A 41 -4.04 -3.13 23.71
C THR A 41 -4.23 -1.99 22.71
N GLY A 42 -4.77 -0.86 23.16
CA GLY A 42 -4.99 0.32 22.32
C GLY A 42 -3.69 0.89 21.75
N TYR A 43 -2.63 0.94 22.54
CA TYR A 43 -1.30 1.37 22.05
C TYR A 43 -0.76 0.43 20.99
N ARG A 44 -0.76 -0.89 21.25
CA ARG A 44 -0.29 -1.89 20.27
C ARG A 44 -1.08 -1.84 18.97
N GLU A 45 -2.40 -1.74 19.08
CA GLU A 45 -3.31 -1.65 17.93
C GLU A 45 -3.10 -0.34 17.17
N GLY A 46 -2.90 0.79 17.85
CA GLY A 46 -2.60 2.07 17.23
C GLY A 46 -1.31 2.02 16.40
N ILE A 47 -0.24 1.40 16.94
CA ILE A 47 1.01 1.18 16.20
C ILE A 47 0.78 0.26 15.00
N HIS A 48 0.02 -0.82 15.17
CA HIS A 48 -0.28 -1.75 14.08
C HIS A 48 -1.03 -1.04 12.94
N ARG A 49 -2.11 -0.34 13.26
CA ARG A 49 -2.91 0.41 12.28
C ARG A 49 -2.11 1.50 11.57
N GLY A 50 -1.26 2.22 12.29
CA GLY A 50 -0.39 3.23 11.69
C GLY A 50 0.58 2.63 10.67
N LYS A 51 1.16 1.45 10.97
CA LYS A 51 2.05 0.73 10.04
C LYS A 51 1.29 0.25 8.81
N ASP A 52 0.12 -0.37 9.01
CA ASP A 52 -0.70 -0.87 7.91
C ASP A 52 -1.16 0.27 7.00
N GLN A 53 -1.58 1.40 7.58
CA GLN A 53 -1.99 2.57 6.82
C GLN A 53 -0.82 3.13 5.98
N ALA A 54 0.36 3.28 6.56
CA ALA A 54 1.53 3.77 5.85
C ALA A 54 1.96 2.83 4.70
N ILE A 55 1.89 1.51 4.92
CA ILE A 55 2.16 0.51 3.88
C ILE A 55 1.11 0.61 2.77
N GLN A 56 -0.16 0.75 3.12
CA GLN A 56 -1.25 0.83 2.15
C GLN A 56 -1.16 2.09 1.30
N GLU A 57 -0.81 3.23 1.88
CA GLU A 57 -0.59 4.47 1.13
C GLU A 57 0.56 4.32 0.12
N GLY A 58 1.68 3.71 0.54
CA GLY A 58 2.80 3.40 -0.35
C GLY A 58 2.41 2.41 -1.47
N PHE A 59 1.66 1.37 -1.13
CA PHE A 59 1.15 0.40 -2.10
C PHE A 59 0.21 1.07 -3.11
N ASN A 60 -0.77 1.84 -2.65
CA ASN A 60 -1.74 2.50 -3.52
C ASN A 60 -1.06 3.40 -4.56
N HIS A 61 -0.04 4.16 -4.12
CA HIS A 61 0.73 5.03 -5.00
C HIS A 61 1.50 4.24 -6.06
N GLY A 62 2.22 3.19 -5.65
CA GLY A 62 2.95 2.32 -6.58
C GLY A 62 2.04 1.51 -7.50
N PHE A 63 0.89 1.06 -6.98
CA PHE A 63 -0.08 0.25 -7.72
C PHE A 63 -0.76 1.06 -8.82
N ALA A 64 -1.19 2.30 -8.57
CA ALA A 64 -1.81 3.13 -9.59
C ALA A 64 -0.87 3.38 -10.77
N ALA A 65 0.38 3.77 -10.50
CA ALA A 65 1.39 3.98 -11.53
C ALA A 65 1.76 2.67 -12.26
N GLY A 66 1.99 1.59 -11.49
CA GLY A 66 2.36 0.29 -12.05
C GLY A 66 1.26 -0.35 -12.88
N ALA A 67 0.00 -0.24 -12.45
CA ALA A 67 -1.16 -0.77 -13.17
C ALA A 67 -1.35 -0.07 -14.52
N GLN A 68 -1.25 1.27 -14.55
CA GLN A 68 -1.37 2.03 -15.80
C GLN A 68 -0.24 1.68 -16.78
N ARG A 69 1.01 1.61 -16.32
CA ARG A 69 2.14 1.19 -17.16
C ARG A 69 2.01 -0.26 -17.63
N GLY A 70 1.62 -1.16 -16.73
CA GLY A 70 1.42 -2.58 -17.03
C GLY A 70 0.35 -2.79 -18.09
N LYS A 71 -0.79 -2.08 -17.98
CA LYS A 71 -1.84 -2.07 -19.00
C LYS A 71 -1.29 -1.61 -20.34
N ARG A 72 -0.60 -0.47 -20.37
CA ARG A 72 -0.04 0.12 -21.59
C ARG A 72 0.96 -0.81 -22.28
N LEU A 73 1.90 -1.36 -21.52
CA LEU A 73 2.87 -2.35 -21.98
C LEU A 73 2.20 -3.61 -22.55
N GLY A 74 1.18 -4.13 -21.86
CA GLY A 74 0.42 -5.30 -22.28
C GLY A 74 -0.28 -5.07 -23.63
N VAL A 75 -0.93 -3.92 -23.80
CA VAL A 75 -1.58 -3.53 -25.06
C VAL A 75 -0.57 -3.43 -26.19
N LEU A 76 0.58 -2.78 -25.96
CA LEU A 76 1.66 -2.65 -26.93
C LEU A 76 2.22 -4.01 -27.37
N ARG A 77 2.50 -4.91 -26.41
CA ARG A 77 2.97 -6.27 -26.70
C ARG A 77 1.94 -7.06 -27.51
N GLY A 78 0.67 -6.99 -27.12
CA GLY A 78 -0.43 -7.66 -27.83
C GLY A 78 -0.59 -7.16 -29.26
N ARG A 79 -0.57 -5.85 -29.48
CA ARG A 79 -0.65 -5.25 -30.82
C ARG A 79 0.57 -5.62 -31.68
N ALA A 80 1.78 -5.60 -31.12
CA ALA A 80 2.98 -6.00 -31.83
C ALA A 80 2.94 -7.49 -32.22
N ALA A 81 2.48 -8.37 -31.33
CA ALA A 81 2.32 -9.79 -31.63
C ALA A 81 1.25 -10.04 -32.72
N ALA A 82 0.13 -9.32 -32.67
CA ALA A 82 -0.90 -9.40 -33.70
C ALA A 82 -0.38 -8.91 -35.06
N ALA A 83 0.33 -7.78 -35.09
CA ALA A 83 0.96 -7.24 -36.30
C ALA A 83 1.96 -8.23 -36.90
N LEU A 84 2.79 -8.85 -36.06
CA LEU A 84 3.73 -9.88 -36.48
C LEU A 84 3.01 -11.06 -37.13
N LYS A 85 1.96 -11.59 -36.50
CA LYS A 85 1.19 -12.71 -37.04
C LYS A 85 0.61 -12.40 -38.42
N ILE A 86 0.05 -11.20 -38.61
CA ILE A 86 -0.51 -10.79 -39.91
C ILE A 86 0.59 -10.67 -40.96
N LEU A 87 1.73 -10.06 -40.61
CA LEU A 87 2.88 -9.94 -41.51
C LEU A 87 3.37 -11.32 -41.98
N LEU A 88 3.56 -12.25 -41.06
CA LEU A 88 4.01 -13.61 -41.36
C LEU A 88 3.03 -14.37 -42.28
N GLN A 89 1.72 -14.13 -42.16
CA GLN A 89 0.72 -14.70 -43.07
C GLN A 89 0.80 -14.16 -44.50
N GLN A 90 1.32 -12.94 -44.68
CA GLN A 90 1.43 -12.29 -45.99
C GLN A 90 2.79 -12.54 -46.63
N THR A 91 3.89 -12.39 -45.89
CA THR A 91 5.28 -12.54 -46.35
C THR A 91 6.23 -12.70 -45.16
N GLU A 92 7.04 -13.77 -45.17
CA GLU A 92 8.05 -14.03 -44.14
C GLU A 92 9.33 -13.16 -44.29
N GLU A 93 9.70 -12.80 -45.52
CA GLU A 93 10.88 -11.99 -45.86
C GLU A 93 10.58 -10.48 -45.97
N ASP A 94 9.82 -9.95 -45.02
CA ASP A 94 9.52 -8.52 -44.99
C ASP A 94 10.37 -7.77 -43.96
N ALA A 95 10.99 -6.66 -44.35
CA ALA A 95 11.72 -5.78 -43.43
C ALA A 95 10.84 -5.29 -42.26
N ARG A 96 9.51 -5.26 -42.41
CA ARG A 96 8.55 -4.96 -41.34
C ARG A 96 8.56 -6.03 -40.25
N VAL A 97 8.70 -7.31 -40.60
CA VAL A 97 8.75 -8.43 -39.66
C VAL A 97 9.90 -8.24 -38.68
N ASP A 98 11.10 -7.89 -39.18
CA ASP A 98 12.27 -7.68 -38.32
C ASP A 98 12.13 -6.44 -37.42
N ARG A 99 11.49 -5.38 -37.93
CA ARG A 99 11.16 -4.21 -37.09
C ARG A 99 10.22 -4.58 -35.94
N VAL A 100 9.16 -5.36 -36.21
CA VAL A 100 8.23 -5.80 -35.17
C VAL A 100 8.89 -6.77 -34.19
N ARG A 101 9.75 -7.70 -34.65
CA ARG A 101 10.53 -8.59 -33.76
C ARG A 101 11.44 -7.79 -32.83
N LYS A 102 12.10 -6.74 -33.34
CA LYS A 102 12.93 -5.83 -32.53
C LYS A 102 12.08 -5.09 -31.50
N LEU A 103 10.91 -4.60 -31.89
CA LEU A 103 9.97 -3.94 -30.99
C LEU A 103 9.52 -4.85 -29.84
N ILE A 104 9.13 -6.10 -30.15
CA ILE A 104 8.74 -7.09 -29.14
C ILE A 104 9.89 -7.35 -28.15
N ARG A 105 11.13 -7.43 -28.65
CA ARG A 105 12.32 -7.58 -27.79
C ARG A 105 12.49 -6.37 -26.87
N CYS A 106 12.37 -5.15 -27.39
CA CYS A 106 12.44 -3.92 -26.58
C CYS A 106 11.33 -3.90 -25.51
N LEU A 107 10.10 -4.23 -25.89
CA LEU A 107 8.98 -4.30 -24.95
C LEU A 107 9.18 -5.40 -23.90
N ASN A 108 9.78 -6.54 -24.23
CA ASN A 108 10.07 -7.62 -23.27
C ASN A 108 11.17 -7.26 -22.26
N GLN A 109 12.12 -6.41 -22.66
CA GLN A 109 13.16 -5.89 -21.78
C GLN A 109 12.65 -4.74 -20.88
N TYR A 110 11.54 -4.11 -21.24
CA TYR A 110 10.90 -3.06 -20.44
C TYR A 110 10.30 -3.66 -19.16
N GLY A 111 10.91 -3.32 -18.01
CA GLY A 111 10.52 -3.79 -16.67
C GLY A 111 11.52 -4.74 -15.98
N THR A 112 12.56 -5.23 -16.67
CA THR A 112 13.63 -6.04 -16.07
C THR A 112 14.78 -5.21 -15.48
N THR A 113 14.82 -3.90 -15.72
CA THR A 113 15.75 -3.02 -15.02
C THR A 113 15.28 -2.91 -13.57
N PRO A 114 16.08 -3.35 -12.59
CA PRO A 114 15.72 -3.20 -11.19
C PRO A 114 15.54 -1.71 -10.92
N ASN A 115 14.32 -1.34 -10.57
CA ASN A 115 13.95 0.03 -10.26
C ASN A 115 14.87 0.53 -9.13
N HIS A 116 15.71 1.54 -9.41
CA HIS A 116 16.53 2.22 -8.41
C HIS A 116 15.61 3.07 -7.51
N THR A 117 14.81 2.42 -6.67
CA THR A 117 14.07 3.07 -5.59
C THR A 117 13.94 2.16 -4.37
N SER A 118 14.31 0.90 -4.49
CA SER A 118 14.70 0.10 -3.32
C SER A 118 16.10 0.50 -2.89
N GLN A 119 16.33 1.77 -2.49
CA GLN A 119 17.32 1.94 -1.44
C GLN A 119 16.77 1.13 -0.26
N PRO A 120 17.48 0.10 0.22
CA PRO A 120 17.06 -0.57 1.44
C PRO A 120 16.96 0.54 2.48
N ASN A 121 15.80 0.68 3.12
CA ASN A 121 15.60 1.62 4.23
C ASN A 121 16.62 1.27 5.30
N THR A 122 17.83 1.84 5.23
CA THR A 122 18.85 1.63 6.24
C THR A 122 18.38 2.34 7.51
N LEU A 123 18.74 1.80 8.66
CA LEU A 123 18.35 2.38 9.95
C LEU A 123 18.77 3.87 10.03
N GLU A 124 19.90 4.22 9.41
CA GLU A 124 20.38 5.59 9.28
C GLU A 124 19.48 6.48 8.44
N ASP A 125 18.92 5.98 7.33
CA ASP A 125 18.00 6.77 6.49
C ASP A 125 16.67 7.02 7.20
N LEU A 126 16.13 6.02 7.89
CA LEU A 126 14.93 6.16 8.72
C LEU A 126 15.15 7.16 9.87
N THR A 127 16.29 7.07 10.55
CA THR A 127 16.67 7.98 11.63
C THR A 127 16.82 9.42 11.11
N SER A 128 17.46 9.58 9.95
CA SER A 128 17.63 10.88 9.29
C SER A 128 16.30 11.47 8.80
N ARG A 129 15.35 10.63 8.38
CA ARG A 129 14.00 11.05 7.99
C ARG A 129 13.18 11.49 9.20
N MET A 130 13.28 10.76 10.31
CA MET A 130 12.58 11.08 11.55
C MET A 130 13.10 12.39 12.16
N ASN A 131 14.42 12.59 12.19
CA ASN A 131 15.01 13.86 12.65
C ASN A 131 14.59 15.05 11.77
N ARG A 132 14.44 14.86 10.45
CA ARG A 132 13.93 15.91 9.55
C ARG A 132 12.46 16.27 9.83
N LEU A 133 11.61 15.29 10.09
CA LEU A 133 10.20 15.51 10.47
C LEU A 133 10.09 16.23 11.82
N MET A 134 10.95 15.91 12.77
CA MET A 134 10.99 16.59 14.07
C MET A 134 11.55 18.02 13.97
N ALA A 135 12.49 18.26 13.05
CA ALA A 135 13.04 19.60 12.78
C ALA A 135 12.09 20.49 11.96
N SER A 136 11.14 19.93 11.20
CA SER A 136 10.20 20.67 10.35
C SER A 136 8.91 21.10 11.06
N SER A 137 8.92 21.26 12.40
CA SER A 137 7.82 21.93 13.13
C SER A 137 7.80 23.44 12.86
N ASN A 138 7.74 23.82 11.59
CA ASN A 138 7.42 25.16 11.13
C ASN A 138 6.13 25.07 10.30
N PRO A 139 5.01 25.69 10.73
CA PRO A 139 3.66 25.35 10.26
C PRO A 139 3.32 25.81 8.83
N ASN A 140 4.31 26.15 8.00
CA ASN A 140 4.09 26.77 6.69
C ASN A 140 4.73 26.05 5.49
N HIS A 141 5.11 24.78 5.62
CA HIS A 141 5.65 24.03 4.47
C HIS A 141 4.82 22.79 4.14
N SER A 142 3.71 23.01 3.46
CA SER A 142 3.07 21.99 2.63
C SER A 142 4.02 21.64 1.48
N GLN A 143 4.87 20.64 1.68
CA GLN A 143 5.63 20.07 0.57
C GLN A 143 4.63 19.35 -0.36
N PRO A 144 4.55 19.72 -1.64
CA PRO A 144 3.80 18.91 -2.60
C PRO A 144 4.42 17.51 -2.65
N PRO A 145 3.62 16.46 -2.92
CA PRO A 145 4.13 15.10 -3.07
C PRO A 145 5.23 15.12 -4.13
N ARG A 146 6.41 14.61 -3.78
CA ARG A 146 7.52 14.44 -4.71
C ARG A 146 7.04 13.60 -5.89
N GLU A 147 6.86 14.23 -7.04
CA GLU A 147 6.68 13.57 -8.32
C GLU A 147 7.94 12.73 -8.58
N LEU A 148 7.87 11.45 -8.27
CA LEU A 148 8.92 10.47 -8.48
C LEU A 148 9.05 10.21 -9.98
N HIS A 149 10.01 10.87 -10.64
CA HIS A 149 10.77 10.43 -11.82
C HIS A 149 10.04 9.44 -12.75
N GLY A 150 8.80 9.75 -13.14
CA GLY A 150 7.99 8.91 -14.03
C GLY A 150 8.24 9.21 -15.51
N GLU A 151 8.85 10.36 -15.81
CA GLU A 151 8.89 10.90 -17.18
C GLU A 151 9.83 10.13 -18.12
N GLN A 152 10.85 9.45 -17.60
CA GLN A 152 11.87 8.82 -18.44
C GLN A 152 11.49 7.39 -18.88
N ASP A 153 10.69 6.68 -18.09
CA ASP A 153 10.21 5.33 -18.40
C ASP A 153 9.06 5.33 -19.42
N ASP A 154 8.22 6.37 -19.44
CA ASP A 154 7.12 6.47 -20.40
C ASP A 154 7.62 6.72 -21.83
N GLN A 155 8.80 7.34 -21.98
CA GLN A 155 9.40 7.67 -23.27
C GLN A 155 9.69 6.42 -24.14
N ILE A 156 10.03 5.28 -23.53
CA ILE A 156 10.25 4.02 -24.27
C ILE A 156 8.92 3.48 -24.81
N LEU A 157 7.86 3.51 -24.00
CA LEU A 157 6.52 3.07 -24.42
C LEU A 157 5.95 3.99 -25.49
N ASP A 158 6.13 5.30 -25.35
CA ASP A 158 5.74 6.31 -26.36
C ASP A 158 6.43 6.04 -27.69
N ARG A 159 7.75 5.84 -27.67
CA ARG A 159 8.53 5.53 -28.87
C ARG A 159 8.05 4.22 -29.51
N CYS A 160 7.87 3.16 -28.71
CA CYS A 160 7.41 1.88 -29.24
C CYS A 160 6.00 1.97 -29.84
N GLN A 161 5.13 2.79 -29.23
CA GLN A 161 3.78 3.06 -29.72
C GLN A 161 3.81 3.78 -31.07
N PHE A 162 4.67 4.79 -31.21
CA PHE A 162 4.85 5.50 -32.46
C PHE A 162 5.38 4.57 -33.57
N GLU A 163 6.46 3.81 -33.29
CA GLU A 163 7.04 2.88 -34.27
C GLU A 163 6.03 1.81 -34.72
N LEU A 164 5.27 1.24 -33.79
CA LEU A 164 4.22 0.27 -34.11
C LEU A 164 3.09 0.90 -34.94
N GLY A 165 2.68 2.12 -34.60
CA GLY A 165 1.67 2.87 -35.33
C GLY A 165 2.09 3.12 -36.78
N ALA A 166 3.36 3.52 -37.00
CA ALA A 166 3.90 3.73 -38.34
C ALA A 166 3.92 2.44 -39.18
N ILE A 167 4.26 1.31 -38.57
CA ILE A 167 4.24 0.00 -39.25
C ILE A 167 2.80 -0.39 -39.61
N LEU A 168 1.86 -0.27 -38.68
CA LEU A 168 0.46 -0.60 -38.96
C LEU A 168 -0.17 0.30 -40.04
N ALA A 169 0.13 1.61 -40.01
CA ALA A 169 -0.32 2.55 -41.03
C ALA A 169 0.26 2.20 -42.41
N SER A 170 1.52 1.75 -42.48
CA SER A 170 2.14 1.29 -43.73
C SER A 170 1.51 0.01 -44.31
N MET A 171 0.67 -0.68 -43.54
CA MET A 171 -0.04 -1.90 -43.95
C MET A 171 -1.54 -1.67 -44.20
N ASP A 172 -2.04 -0.43 -44.05
CA ASP A 172 -3.48 -0.11 -44.00
C ASP A 172 -4.26 -0.91 -42.94
N ILE A 173 -3.59 -1.37 -41.87
CA ILE A 173 -4.24 -2.14 -40.80
C ILE A 173 -4.64 -1.19 -39.68
N CYS A 174 -5.94 -1.03 -39.48
CA CYS A 174 -6.48 -0.36 -38.31
C CYS A 174 -6.74 -1.37 -37.20
N LEU A 175 -5.78 -1.52 -36.27
CA LEU A 175 -6.03 -2.24 -35.01
C LEU A 175 -6.76 -1.30 -34.03
N PRO A 176 -7.80 -1.78 -33.33
CA PRO A 176 -8.54 -0.95 -32.38
C PRO A 176 -7.61 -0.38 -31.30
N THR A 177 -7.75 0.92 -31.04
CA THR A 177 -7.12 1.60 -29.91
C THR A 177 -8.06 1.43 -28.71
N ILE A 178 -7.59 0.73 -27.67
CA ILE A 178 -8.33 0.50 -26.40
C ILE A 178 -7.86 1.52 -25.37
#